data_AF-A0A921Z215-F1
#
_entry.id   AF-A0A921Z215-F1
#
_cell.length_a   1.000
_cell.length_b   1.000
_cell.length_c   1.000
_cell.angle_alpha   90.00
_cell.angle_beta   90.00
_cell.angle_gamma   90.00
#
_symmetry.space_group_name_H-M   'P 1'
#
loop_
_entity.id
_entity.type
_entity.pdbx_description
1 polymer ?
#
loop_
_entity_poly.entity_id
_entity_poly.type
_entity_poly.pdbx_seq_one_letter_code
_entity_poly.pdbx_strand_id
1 'polypeptide(L)'
;MRYKITLFVCFALFCLSNCIKVNMQGSLTMGRDVMDAISEYVNRYYINGRRSMNIDNQKSHVISTTVQSVSLCNKLDFCRRKLKMFLNEYIIAIDSQLERIFENLKQNNQVDEENKSGGNPNNLVFKEQLKLCLKDIKRILKMANEKISEENEAYVWTDVIKKISAKFQETGQWFVNERLEGNPDVIGEIKSKLMQEIITSTAKVESKFQSKLCAEHNICTKSYECTKGLNALLIQFNNTTEEKVKNFVRTFYELLPETGFYRKLNDVTATEFQVILNDMSYGNVVTKDVFMALHKSLQIRLKSLNTNTEISKEKDVELLNLILSDMDHFYSKHKPEPFYKFLDSFNHWSKIGGRLNPHVKQLMKDISQQISEQSEVLIDKLVNEVRVFLEITVDPEQ
;
A
#
# COMPACT_ATOMS: atom_id res chain seq x y z
N MET A 1 32.79 4.78 -28.45
CA MET A 1 31.75 4.87 -27.38
C MET A 1 30.35 5.20 -27.91
N ARG A 2 30.18 6.11 -28.88
CA ARG A 2 28.84 6.50 -29.41
C ARG A 2 28.09 5.39 -30.17
N TYR A 3 28.78 4.49 -30.87
CA TYR A 3 28.14 3.41 -31.66
C TYR A 3 27.40 2.35 -30.82
N LYS A 4 27.86 2.05 -29.59
CA LYS A 4 27.21 1.07 -28.70
C LYS A 4 25.88 1.58 -28.15
N ILE A 5 25.75 2.90 -27.95
CA ILE A 5 24.53 3.55 -27.46
C ILE A 5 23.48 3.58 -28.59
N THR A 6 23.88 3.92 -29.82
CA THR A 6 22.97 3.90 -30.97
C THR A 6 22.45 2.48 -31.26
N LEU A 7 23.30 1.45 -31.17
CA LEU A 7 22.87 0.06 -31.35
C LEU A 7 21.90 -0.40 -30.26
N PHE A 8 22.13 0.00 -29.00
CA PHE A 8 21.26 -0.34 -27.88
C PHE A 8 19.89 0.35 -27.99
N VAL A 9 19.84 1.61 -28.43
CA VAL A 9 18.59 2.34 -28.70
C VAL A 9 17.84 1.73 -29.88
N CYS A 10 18.52 1.31 -30.95
CA CYS A 10 17.90 0.60 -32.05
C CYS A 10 17.31 -0.76 -31.63
N PHE A 11 18.00 -1.51 -30.77
CA PHE A 11 17.47 -2.78 -30.24
C PHE A 11 16.30 -2.58 -29.27
N ALA A 12 16.34 -1.54 -28.42
CA ALA A 12 15.24 -1.20 -27.54
C ALA A 12 13.97 -0.75 -28.31
N LEU A 13 14.15 -0.03 -29.43
CA LEU A 13 13.05 0.32 -30.34
C LEU A 13 12.51 -0.90 -31.11
N PHE A 14 13.36 -1.88 -31.44
CA PHE A 14 12.93 -3.14 -32.05
C PHE A 14 12.11 -4.03 -31.08
N CYS A 15 12.41 -4.01 -29.78
CA CYS A 15 11.60 -4.71 -28.77
C CYS A 15 10.24 -4.05 -28.52
N LEU A 16 10.06 -2.77 -28.88
CA LEU A 16 8.81 -2.02 -28.73
C LEU A 16 7.92 -2.07 -30.00
N SER A 17 8.39 -2.65 -31.10
CA SER A 17 7.66 -2.65 -32.39
C SER A 17 6.34 -3.41 -32.34
N ASN A 18 6.14 -4.31 -31.38
CA ASN A 18 4.88 -5.05 -31.21
C ASN A 18 3.77 -4.24 -30.51
N CYS A 19 4.06 -3.02 -30.02
CA CYS A 19 3.09 -2.18 -29.31
C CYS A 19 2.78 -0.84 -30.02
N ILE A 20 3.31 -0.62 -31.23
CA ILE A 20 3.08 0.61 -31.99
C ILE A 20 1.94 0.37 -32.99
N LYS A 21 0.74 0.87 -32.69
CA LYS A 21 -0.32 1.01 -33.70
C LYS A 21 -0.06 2.28 -34.50
N VAL A 22 0.36 2.14 -35.75
CA VAL A 22 0.45 3.25 -36.70
C VAL A 22 -0.93 3.43 -37.32
N ASN A 23 -1.58 4.57 -37.07
CA ASN A 23 -2.81 4.92 -37.79
C ASN A 23 -2.45 5.62 -39.11
N MET A 24 -3.28 5.50 -40.15
CA MET A 24 -2.98 5.97 -41.53
C MET A 24 -2.77 7.49 -41.68
N GLN A 25 -2.84 8.26 -40.59
CA GLN A 25 -2.59 9.70 -40.55
C GLN A 25 -1.19 10.07 -40.01
N GLY A 26 -0.31 9.10 -39.76
CA GLY A 26 1.08 9.38 -39.39
C GLY A 26 1.30 9.91 -37.97
N SER A 27 0.28 9.87 -37.11
CA SER A 27 0.44 10.14 -35.68
C SER A 27 0.91 8.89 -34.94
N LEU A 28 2.04 9.03 -34.23
CA LEU A 28 2.65 7.97 -33.43
C LEU A 28 2.09 8.09 -32.00
N THR A 29 1.12 7.24 -31.64
CA THR A 29 0.61 7.16 -30.27
C THR A 29 1.38 6.07 -29.53
N MET A 30 2.29 6.48 -28.64
CA MET A 30 2.90 5.57 -27.68
C MET A 30 1.94 5.38 -26.50
N GLY A 31 1.75 4.13 -26.07
CA GLY A 31 0.94 3.82 -24.88
C GLY A 31 1.51 4.50 -23.63
N ARG A 32 0.63 4.91 -22.71
CA ARG A 32 0.97 5.61 -21.47
C ARG A 32 2.09 4.90 -20.68
N ASP A 33 2.05 3.56 -20.65
CA ASP A 33 3.07 2.74 -19.97
C ASP A 33 4.48 2.87 -20.57
N VAL A 34 4.58 3.11 -21.89
CA VAL A 34 5.86 3.34 -22.57
C VAL A 34 6.40 4.73 -22.26
N MET A 35 5.51 5.74 -22.19
CA MET A 35 5.88 7.11 -21.81
C MET A 35 6.28 7.21 -20.34
N ASP A 36 5.61 6.46 -19.45
CA ASP A 36 5.96 6.38 -18.04
C ASP A 36 7.33 5.69 -17.85
N ALA A 37 7.59 4.60 -18.58
CA ALA A 37 8.89 3.91 -18.54
C ALA A 37 10.03 4.76 -19.12
N ILE A 38 9.81 5.47 -20.23
CA ILE A 38 10.80 6.40 -20.80
C ILE A 38 11.05 7.57 -19.84
N SER A 39 10.00 8.13 -19.23
CA SER A 39 10.14 9.23 -18.26
C SER A 39 10.91 8.80 -17.02
N GLU A 40 10.67 7.59 -16.51
CA GLU A 40 11.45 7.04 -15.38
C GLU A 40 12.93 6.85 -15.76
N TYR A 41 13.22 6.43 -17.00
CA TYR A 41 14.60 6.23 -17.46
C TYR A 41 15.35 7.54 -17.72
N VAL A 42 14.68 8.54 -18.30
CA VAL A 42 15.27 9.86 -18.58
C VAL A 42 15.48 10.66 -17.30
N ASN A 43 14.56 10.58 -16.33
CA ASN A 43 14.67 11.29 -15.04
C ASN A 43 15.84 10.80 -14.17
N ARG A 44 16.26 9.53 -14.28
CA ARG A 44 17.43 9.02 -13.54
C ARG A 44 18.76 9.65 -13.99
N TYR A 45 18.85 10.21 -15.18
CA TYR A 45 20.10 10.77 -15.73
C TYR A 45 20.16 12.31 -15.77
N TYR A 46 19.04 13.01 -15.59
CA TYR A 46 18.96 14.47 -15.76
C TYR A 46 18.44 15.21 -14.50
N ILE A 47 19.05 14.98 -13.34
CA ILE A 47 18.74 15.77 -12.12
C ILE A 47 19.46 17.14 -12.11
N ASN A 48 20.39 17.41 -13.04
CA ASN A 48 21.16 18.67 -13.07
C ASN A 48 21.19 19.37 -14.45
N GLY A 49 20.03 19.54 -15.11
CA GLY A 49 19.92 20.27 -16.37
C GLY A 49 18.99 21.50 -16.28
N ARG A 50 19.56 22.70 -16.12
CA ARG A 50 18.85 23.96 -15.86
C ARG A 50 17.95 24.51 -16.99
N ARG A 51 17.65 23.76 -18.06
CA ARG A 51 16.97 24.28 -19.26
C ARG A 51 16.13 23.24 -20.02
N SER A 52 15.07 22.72 -19.40
CA SER A 52 13.83 22.29 -20.09
C SER A 52 12.78 21.92 -19.04
N MET A 53 12.08 22.92 -18.53
CA MET A 53 11.04 22.73 -17.52
C MET A 53 9.70 22.52 -18.21
N ASN A 54 9.34 21.26 -18.45
CA ASN A 54 7.93 20.88 -18.57
C ASN A 54 7.21 21.23 -17.26
N ILE A 55 5.89 21.45 -17.32
CA ILE A 55 5.06 21.79 -16.14
C ILE A 55 5.24 20.77 -15.02
N ASP A 56 5.32 19.48 -15.36
CA ASP A 56 5.57 18.40 -14.39
C ASP A 56 6.94 18.52 -13.70
N ASN A 57 7.97 19.01 -14.41
CA ASN A 57 9.30 19.26 -13.86
C ASN A 57 9.32 20.48 -12.92
N GLN A 58 8.45 21.48 -13.12
CA GLN A 58 8.32 22.61 -12.21
C GLN A 58 7.63 22.22 -10.91
N LYS A 59 6.56 21.43 -10.99
CA LYS A 59 5.82 20.96 -9.80
C LYS A 59 6.64 20.03 -8.93
N SER A 60 7.30 19.04 -9.55
CA SER A 60 8.28 18.19 -8.87
C SER A 60 9.39 19.01 -8.18
N HIS A 61 9.83 20.10 -8.82
CA HIS A 61 10.79 21.02 -8.22
C HIS A 61 10.21 21.76 -6.99
N VAL A 62 8.95 22.20 -7.00
CA VAL A 62 8.31 22.86 -5.85
C VAL A 62 8.13 21.89 -4.67
N ILE A 63 7.67 20.67 -4.92
CA ILE A 63 7.56 19.60 -3.91
C ILE A 63 8.94 19.34 -3.30
N SER A 64 9.93 19.08 -4.16
CA SER A 64 11.31 18.83 -3.74
C SER A 64 11.89 19.97 -2.90
N THR A 65 11.73 21.21 -3.35
CA THR A 65 12.18 22.40 -2.60
C THR A 65 11.50 22.50 -1.24
N THR A 66 10.19 22.26 -1.17
CA THR A 66 9.42 22.30 0.08
C THR A 66 9.92 21.25 1.07
N VAL A 67 10.05 19.99 0.65
CA VAL A 67 10.54 18.90 1.49
C VAL A 67 11.98 19.18 1.98
N GLN A 68 12.87 19.60 1.09
CA GLN A 68 14.27 19.88 1.43
C GLN A 68 14.41 21.06 2.41
N SER A 69 13.55 22.08 2.29
CA SER A 69 13.59 23.28 3.14
C SER A 69 13.29 23.01 4.62
N VAL A 70 12.45 22.01 4.93
CA VAL A 70 12.05 21.68 6.31
C VAL A 70 13.20 21.05 7.11
N SER A 71 14.22 20.52 6.42
CA SER A 71 15.39 19.88 7.03
C SER A 71 14.97 18.84 8.08
N LEU A 72 14.15 17.88 7.66
CA LEU A 72 13.54 16.84 8.52
C LEU A 72 14.55 16.10 9.39
N CYS A 73 15.75 15.86 8.84
CA CYS A 73 16.83 15.11 9.46
C CYS A 73 17.84 15.96 10.26
N ASN A 74 17.54 17.23 10.54
CA ASN A 74 18.45 18.09 11.26
C ASN A 74 18.73 17.54 12.68
N LYS A 75 20.01 17.27 12.99
CA LYS A 75 20.47 16.70 14.27
C LYS A 75 19.85 15.34 14.64
N LEU A 76 19.47 14.54 13.64
CA LEU A 76 18.97 13.18 13.85
C LEU A 76 19.97 12.15 13.32
N ASP A 77 20.50 11.35 14.24
CA ASP A 77 21.33 10.18 13.94
C ASP A 77 20.57 9.11 13.16
N PHE A 78 19.26 9.05 13.34
CA PHE A 78 18.36 8.24 12.54
C PHE A 78 18.59 8.41 11.04
N CYS A 79 18.87 9.64 10.58
CA CYS A 79 19.03 9.96 9.16
C CYS A 79 20.49 9.91 8.65
N ARG A 80 21.39 9.15 9.30
CA ARG A 80 22.81 9.11 8.93
C ARG A 80 23.03 8.75 7.44
N ARG A 81 24.14 9.26 6.89
CA ARG A 81 24.62 8.95 5.52
C ARG A 81 23.58 9.28 4.43
N LYS A 82 23.25 8.32 3.57
CA LYS A 82 22.32 8.46 2.44
C LYS A 82 20.85 8.36 2.87
N LEU A 83 20.54 8.02 4.12
CA LEU A 83 19.17 7.81 4.60
C LEU A 83 18.35 9.11 4.61
N LYS A 84 19.00 10.27 4.76
CA LYS A 84 18.37 11.58 4.54
C LYS A 84 17.84 11.73 3.10
N MET A 85 18.60 11.31 2.10
CA MET A 85 18.17 11.37 0.70
C MET A 85 17.02 10.41 0.45
N PHE A 86 17.16 9.17 0.93
CA PHE A 86 16.11 8.16 0.87
C PHE A 86 14.77 8.68 1.43
N LEU A 87 14.80 9.28 2.62
CA LEU A 87 13.60 9.81 3.27
C LEU A 87 12.97 10.95 2.45
N ASN A 88 13.78 11.88 1.95
CA ASN A 88 13.27 12.97 1.10
C ASN A 88 12.63 12.43 -0.17
N GLU A 89 13.29 11.47 -0.84
CA GLU A 89 12.77 10.82 -2.05
C GLU A 89 11.45 10.10 -1.77
N TYR A 90 11.31 9.45 -0.62
CA TYR A 90 10.09 8.77 -0.22
C TYR A 90 8.90 9.74 -0.08
N ILE A 91 9.12 10.82 0.66
CA ILE A 91 8.10 11.85 0.90
C ILE A 91 7.72 12.54 -0.41
N ILE A 92 8.71 12.89 -1.25
CA ILE A 92 8.47 13.49 -2.57
C ILE A 92 7.66 12.52 -3.44
N ALA A 93 7.98 11.22 -3.43
CA ALA A 93 7.28 10.22 -4.24
C ALA A 93 5.81 10.09 -3.82
N ILE A 94 5.50 10.05 -2.51
CA ILE A 94 4.11 10.01 -2.05
C ILE A 94 3.38 11.28 -2.46
N ASP A 95 3.94 12.45 -2.13
CA ASP A 95 3.31 13.74 -2.40
C ASP A 95 3.05 13.96 -3.89
N SER A 96 3.98 13.56 -4.75
CA SER A 96 3.81 13.62 -6.21
C SER A 96 2.65 12.76 -6.71
N GLN A 97 2.39 11.61 -6.08
CA GLN A 97 1.21 10.80 -6.44
C GLN A 97 -0.08 11.46 -5.99
N LEU A 98 -0.12 12.00 -4.76
CA LEU A 98 -1.31 12.70 -4.26
C LEU A 98 -1.62 13.95 -5.08
N GLU A 99 -0.60 14.74 -5.40
CA GLU A 99 -0.76 15.92 -6.26
C GLU A 99 -1.32 15.52 -7.63
N ARG A 100 -0.82 14.43 -8.24
CA ARG A 100 -1.36 13.92 -9.51
C ARG A 100 -2.84 13.51 -9.40
N ILE A 101 -3.22 12.86 -8.30
CA ILE A 101 -4.63 12.49 -8.04
C ILE A 101 -5.50 13.74 -7.95
N PHE A 102 -5.08 14.75 -7.16
CA PHE A 102 -5.84 15.97 -6.97
C PHE A 102 -5.83 16.91 -8.18
N GLU A 103 -4.83 16.83 -9.05
CA GLU A 103 -4.81 17.58 -10.31
C GLU A 103 -5.86 17.08 -11.30
N ASN A 104 -6.09 15.77 -11.35
CA ASN A 104 -7.17 15.20 -12.16
C ASN A 104 -8.55 15.74 -11.72
N LEU A 105 -8.71 16.11 -10.44
CA LEU A 105 -9.94 16.74 -9.93
C LEU A 105 -10.09 18.20 -10.32
N LYS A 106 -9.00 18.97 -10.38
CA LYS A 106 -9.02 20.35 -10.88
C LYS A 106 -9.49 20.41 -12.34
N GLN A 107 -9.12 19.42 -13.15
CA GLN A 107 -9.55 19.34 -14.55
C GLN A 107 -11.07 19.06 -14.69
N ASN A 108 -11.70 18.51 -13.65
CA ASN A 108 -13.12 18.13 -13.63
C ASN A 108 -14.04 19.12 -12.86
N ASN A 109 -13.54 20.30 -12.45
CA ASN A 109 -14.30 21.36 -11.77
C ASN A 109 -14.96 20.96 -10.41
N GLN A 110 -14.33 20.09 -9.63
CA GLN A 110 -14.88 19.56 -8.37
C GLN A 110 -14.20 20.10 -7.09
N VAL A 111 -13.49 21.23 -7.18
CA VAL A 111 -12.74 21.84 -6.07
C VAL A 111 -13.20 23.29 -5.89
N ASP A 112 -13.31 23.74 -4.64
CA ASP A 112 -13.72 25.10 -4.24
C ASP A 112 -13.10 26.21 -5.10
N GLU A 113 -13.85 27.30 -5.29
CA GLU A 113 -13.46 28.43 -6.15
C GLU A 113 -12.12 29.08 -5.76
N GLU A 114 -11.73 29.01 -4.48
CA GLU A 114 -10.42 29.50 -4.01
C GLU A 114 -9.23 28.76 -4.65
N ASN A 115 -9.42 27.52 -5.10
CA ASN A 115 -8.41 26.71 -5.78
C ASN A 115 -8.51 26.74 -7.32
N LYS A 116 -9.52 27.44 -7.88
CA LYS A 116 -9.70 27.67 -9.31
C LYS A 116 -8.80 28.77 -9.87
N SER A 117 -7.94 29.40 -9.06
CA SER A 117 -7.01 30.43 -9.54
C SER A 117 -6.08 29.84 -10.60
N GLY A 118 -6.28 30.28 -11.84
CA GLY A 118 -5.77 29.65 -13.04
C GLY A 118 -4.25 29.59 -13.16
N GLY A 119 -3.79 28.56 -13.87
CA GLY A 119 -2.62 28.60 -14.75
C GLY A 119 -1.23 28.77 -14.13
N ASN A 120 -1.06 28.85 -12.81
CA ASN A 120 0.26 28.96 -12.20
C ASN A 120 0.80 27.58 -11.75
N PRO A 121 1.80 26.99 -12.43
CA PRO A 121 2.39 25.70 -12.05
C PRO A 121 3.08 25.69 -10.68
N ASN A 122 3.20 26.85 -10.01
CA ASN A 122 3.69 26.98 -8.63
C ASN A 122 2.61 26.78 -7.55
N ASN A 123 1.34 26.63 -7.93
CA ASN A 123 0.21 26.49 -7.00
C ASN A 123 -0.24 25.03 -6.89
N LEU A 124 0.55 24.23 -6.17
CA LEU A 124 0.22 22.83 -5.86
C LEU A 124 -1.07 22.76 -5.04
N VAL A 125 -1.96 21.83 -5.38
CA VAL A 125 -3.25 21.60 -4.72
C VAL A 125 -3.04 21.14 -3.28
N PHE A 126 -2.04 20.31 -3.03
CA PHE A 126 -1.78 19.69 -1.74
C PHE A 126 -0.69 20.41 -0.92
N LYS A 127 -0.27 21.62 -1.33
CA LYS A 127 0.91 22.31 -0.74
C LYS A 127 0.82 22.54 0.77
N GLU A 128 -0.33 23.03 1.23
CA GLU A 128 -0.51 23.36 2.65
C GLU A 128 -0.62 22.09 3.49
N GLN A 129 -1.26 21.06 2.93
CA GLN A 129 -1.38 19.72 3.50
C GLN A 129 0.00 19.06 3.62
N LEU A 130 0.86 19.20 2.60
CA LEU A 130 2.26 18.75 2.66
C LEU A 130 3.01 19.40 3.83
N LYS A 131 2.84 20.70 4.09
CA LYS A 131 3.49 21.35 5.24
C LYS A 131 3.03 20.76 6.58
N LEU A 132 1.75 20.42 6.70
CA LEU A 132 1.20 19.75 7.89
C LEU A 132 1.79 18.35 8.04
N CYS A 133 1.80 17.55 6.97
CA CYS A 133 2.47 16.25 6.93
C CYS A 133 3.93 16.36 7.38
N LEU A 134 4.70 17.30 6.83
CA LEU A 134 6.12 17.48 7.16
C LEU A 134 6.35 17.80 8.65
N LYS A 135 5.42 18.53 9.30
CA LYS A 135 5.48 18.79 10.75
C LYS A 135 5.28 17.50 11.56
N ASP A 136 4.39 16.63 11.13
CA ASP A 136 4.12 15.33 11.79
C ASP A 136 5.24 14.33 11.55
N ILE A 137 5.74 14.27 10.32
CA ILE A 137 6.89 13.47 9.95
C ILE A 137 8.10 13.86 10.82
N LYS A 138 8.34 15.15 11.03
CA LYS A 138 9.42 15.60 11.94
C LYS A 138 9.27 15.09 13.37
N ARG A 139 8.04 14.91 13.87
CA ARG A 139 7.78 14.31 15.19
C ARG A 139 8.05 12.80 15.17
N ILE A 140 7.56 12.10 14.15
CA ILE A 140 7.82 10.67 13.93
C ILE A 140 9.31 10.38 13.94
N LEU A 141 10.11 11.15 13.18
CA LEU A 141 11.56 10.95 13.08
C LEU A 141 12.29 11.21 14.40
N LYS A 142 11.86 12.19 15.20
CA LYS A 142 12.43 12.41 16.53
C LYS A 142 12.20 11.22 17.45
N MET A 143 10.97 10.72 17.49
CA MET A 143 10.63 9.53 18.29
C MET A 143 11.36 8.28 17.81
N ALA A 144 11.55 8.14 16.50
CA ALA A 144 12.33 7.04 15.92
C ALA A 144 13.81 7.14 16.31
N ASN A 145 14.38 8.35 16.29
CA ASN A 145 15.76 8.61 16.69
C ASN A 145 16.04 8.22 18.15
N GLU A 146 15.06 8.40 19.04
CA GLU A 146 15.17 8.01 20.45
C GLU A 146 15.08 6.48 20.65
N LYS A 147 14.52 5.75 19.68
CA LYS A 147 14.24 4.31 19.78
C LYS A 147 15.20 3.43 18.98
N ILE A 148 15.96 3.98 18.03
CA ILE A 148 16.92 3.17 17.26
C ILE A 148 18.03 2.63 18.13
N SER A 149 18.34 1.37 17.84
CA SER A 149 19.53 0.63 18.21
C SER A 149 19.94 -0.22 17.02
N GLU A 150 21.13 -0.82 17.05
CA GLU A 150 21.59 -1.71 15.99
C GLU A 150 20.68 -2.95 15.84
N GLU A 151 20.10 -3.45 16.95
CA GLU A 151 19.28 -4.65 16.96
C GLU A 151 17.87 -4.45 16.37
N ASN A 152 17.34 -3.23 16.45
CA ASN A 152 15.97 -2.91 16.03
C ASN A 152 15.90 -1.93 14.84
N GLU A 153 17.03 -1.61 14.20
CA GLU A 153 17.11 -0.62 13.12
C GLU A 153 16.09 -0.88 12.01
N ALA A 154 15.99 -2.12 11.52
CA ALA A 154 15.03 -2.49 10.48
C ALA A 154 13.58 -2.27 10.93
N TYR A 155 13.24 -2.69 12.14
CA TYR A 155 11.90 -2.50 12.70
C TYR A 155 11.52 -1.02 12.81
N VAL A 156 12.42 -0.19 13.35
CA VAL A 156 12.16 1.25 13.52
C VAL A 156 12.03 1.95 12.17
N TRP A 157 12.83 1.57 11.17
CA TRP A 157 12.69 2.12 9.82
C TRP A 157 11.39 1.71 9.13
N THR A 158 10.98 0.44 9.25
CA THR A 158 9.68 -0.01 8.75
C THR A 158 8.53 0.72 9.42
N ASP A 159 8.61 0.93 10.74
CA ASP A 159 7.64 1.72 11.52
C ASP A 159 7.54 3.17 11.02
N VAL A 160 8.68 3.81 10.74
CA VAL A 160 8.72 5.18 10.19
C VAL A 160 8.09 5.25 8.81
N ILE A 161 8.46 4.35 7.90
CA ILE A 161 7.88 4.30 6.55
C ILE A 161 6.35 4.17 6.64
N LYS A 162 5.85 3.21 7.42
CA LYS A 162 4.41 2.97 7.61
C LYS A 162 3.69 4.17 8.23
N LYS A 163 4.28 4.84 9.21
CA LYS A 163 3.69 6.03 9.85
C LYS A 163 3.65 7.24 8.93
N ILE A 164 4.66 7.43 8.08
CA ILE A 164 4.65 8.49 7.07
C ILE A 164 3.54 8.22 6.06
N SER A 165 3.44 6.97 5.55
CA SER A 165 2.35 6.52 4.68
C SER A 165 0.98 6.82 5.29
N ALA A 166 0.76 6.41 6.54
CA ALA A 166 -0.48 6.68 7.29
C ALA A 166 -0.82 8.17 7.36
N LYS A 167 0.17 9.03 7.62
CA LYS A 167 -0.07 10.48 7.72
C LYS A 167 -0.46 11.11 6.39
N PHE A 168 0.08 10.62 5.29
CA PHE A 168 -0.34 11.03 3.95
C PHE A 168 -1.75 10.53 3.61
N GLN A 169 -2.10 9.29 3.98
CA GLN A 169 -3.46 8.77 3.81
C GLN A 169 -4.48 9.60 4.61
N GLU A 170 -4.22 9.85 5.90
CA GLU A 170 -5.06 10.65 6.79
C GLU A 170 -5.27 12.06 6.23
N THR A 171 -4.19 12.74 5.83
CA THR A 171 -4.26 14.11 5.32
C THR A 171 -4.96 14.17 3.95
N GLY A 172 -4.74 13.17 3.10
CA GLY A 172 -5.42 13.04 1.81
C GLY A 172 -6.92 12.81 1.96
N GLN A 173 -7.33 11.94 2.89
CA GLN A 173 -8.74 11.70 3.20
C GLN A 173 -9.40 12.95 3.77
N TRP A 174 -8.74 13.64 4.69
CA TRP A 174 -9.23 14.91 5.22
C TRP A 174 -9.43 15.93 4.10
N PHE A 175 -8.48 16.04 3.16
CA PHE A 175 -8.61 16.91 2.00
C PHE A 175 -9.84 16.56 1.14
N VAL A 176 -10.02 15.29 0.81
CA VAL A 176 -11.18 14.81 0.03
C VAL A 176 -12.50 15.12 0.74
N ASN A 177 -12.55 14.94 2.06
CA ASN A 177 -13.79 15.12 2.82
C ASN A 177 -14.17 16.60 2.98
N GLU A 178 -13.19 17.46 3.28
CA GLU A 178 -13.42 18.86 3.66
C GLU A 178 -13.33 19.86 2.50
N ARG A 179 -12.67 19.51 1.40
CA ARG A 179 -12.39 20.45 0.28
C ARG A 179 -13.05 20.08 -1.04
N LEU A 180 -13.79 18.98 -1.08
CA LEU A 180 -14.59 18.62 -2.24
C LEU A 180 -16.06 18.89 -1.95
N GLU A 181 -16.56 19.94 -2.62
CA GLU A 181 -17.96 20.29 -2.71
C GLU A 181 -18.51 19.84 -4.07
N GLY A 182 -19.73 19.32 -4.09
CA GLY A 182 -20.37 18.86 -5.31
C GLY A 182 -21.80 18.41 -5.07
N ASN A 183 -22.47 17.95 -6.13
CA ASN A 183 -23.83 17.43 -6.03
C ASN A 183 -23.86 16.26 -5.02
N PRO A 184 -24.69 16.33 -3.96
CA PRO A 184 -24.86 15.26 -2.97
C PRO A 184 -25.06 13.86 -3.57
N ASP A 185 -25.72 13.78 -4.72
CA ASP A 185 -26.04 12.50 -5.38
C ASP A 185 -24.83 11.81 -6.03
N VAL A 186 -23.75 12.55 -6.33
CA VAL A 186 -22.58 12.04 -7.07
C VAL A 186 -21.28 12.19 -6.26
N ILE A 187 -21.26 13.15 -5.33
CA ILE A 187 -20.05 13.49 -4.55
C ILE A 187 -19.60 12.32 -3.67
N GLY A 188 -20.52 11.48 -3.19
CA GLY A 188 -20.20 10.29 -2.41
C GLY A 188 -19.36 9.28 -3.19
N GLU A 189 -19.76 8.99 -4.43
CA GLU A 189 -19.05 8.06 -5.32
C GLU A 189 -17.67 8.61 -5.72
N ILE A 190 -17.58 9.91 -6.00
CA ILE A 190 -16.31 10.59 -6.30
C ILE A 190 -15.37 10.53 -5.10
N LYS A 191 -15.85 10.85 -3.90
CA LYS A 191 -15.05 10.77 -2.67
C LYS A 191 -14.55 9.34 -2.44
N SER A 192 -15.42 8.34 -2.62
CA SER A 192 -15.03 6.93 -2.52
C SER A 192 -13.90 6.56 -3.50
N LYS A 193 -14.09 6.84 -4.80
CA LYS A 193 -13.06 6.56 -5.84
C LYS A 193 -11.72 7.24 -5.53
N LEU A 194 -11.75 8.49 -5.06
CA LEU A 194 -10.55 9.21 -4.67
C LEU A 194 -9.87 8.62 -3.45
N MET A 195 -10.65 8.21 -2.44
CA MET A 195 -10.09 7.51 -1.28
C MET A 195 -9.39 6.23 -1.71
N GLN A 196 -9.98 5.45 -2.63
CA GLN A 196 -9.35 4.25 -3.19
C GLN A 196 -8.04 4.58 -3.91
N GLU A 197 -8.01 5.65 -4.74
CA GLU A 197 -6.79 6.09 -5.43
C GLU A 197 -5.69 6.54 -4.47
N ILE A 198 -6.04 7.29 -3.41
CA ILE A 198 -5.09 7.75 -2.38
C ILE A 198 -4.49 6.54 -1.65
N ILE A 199 -5.32 5.62 -1.17
CA ILE A 199 -4.86 4.45 -0.43
C ILE A 199 -3.99 3.54 -1.32
N THR A 200 -4.43 3.23 -2.54
CA THR A 200 -3.65 2.38 -3.47
C THR A 200 -2.33 3.04 -3.92
N SER A 201 -2.33 4.35 -4.15
CA SER A 201 -1.12 5.05 -4.60
C SER A 201 -0.09 5.22 -3.49
N THR A 202 -0.53 5.52 -2.27
CA THR A 202 0.36 5.55 -1.09
C THR A 202 0.92 4.16 -0.79
N ALA A 203 0.08 3.13 -0.92
CA ALA A 203 0.46 1.73 -0.74
C ALA A 203 1.59 1.29 -1.66
N LYS A 204 1.46 1.65 -2.94
CA LYS A 204 2.46 1.38 -3.96
C LYS A 204 3.81 2.01 -3.67
N VAL A 205 3.79 3.29 -3.29
CA VAL A 205 5.04 4.01 -2.95
C VAL A 205 5.66 3.42 -1.69
N GLU A 206 4.87 3.07 -0.68
CA GLU A 206 5.36 2.40 0.52
C GLU A 206 6.09 1.09 0.18
N SER A 207 5.45 0.19 -0.58
CA SER A 207 6.03 -1.10 -0.97
C SER A 207 7.35 -0.94 -1.73
N LYS A 208 7.39 0.00 -2.69
CA LYS A 208 8.61 0.35 -3.44
C LYS A 208 9.74 0.80 -2.52
N PHE A 209 9.43 1.67 -1.55
CA PHE A 209 10.44 2.21 -0.64
C PHE A 209 10.88 1.23 0.45
N GLN A 210 10.02 0.30 0.89
CA GLN A 210 10.44 -0.83 1.73
C GLN A 210 11.45 -1.72 1.00
N SER A 211 11.17 -2.05 -0.26
CA SER A 211 12.08 -2.84 -1.10
C SER A 211 13.41 -2.10 -1.34
N LYS A 212 13.34 -0.80 -1.64
CA LYS A 212 14.51 0.07 -1.84
C LYS A 212 15.36 0.18 -0.57
N LEU A 213 14.75 0.32 0.60
CA LEU A 213 15.45 0.38 1.88
C LEU A 213 16.30 -0.89 2.10
N CYS A 214 15.73 -2.06 1.82
CA CYS A 214 16.46 -3.31 1.91
C CYS A 214 17.58 -3.40 0.86
N ALA A 215 17.28 -3.14 -0.41
CA ALA A 215 18.23 -3.32 -1.52
C ALA A 215 19.41 -2.32 -1.51
N GLU A 216 19.17 -1.05 -1.18
CA GLU A 216 20.18 0.01 -1.26
C GLU A 216 20.89 0.29 0.06
N HIS A 217 20.24 -0.03 1.19
CA HIS A 217 20.74 0.30 2.53
C HIS A 217 20.97 -0.92 3.42
N ASN A 218 20.65 -2.14 2.98
CA ASN A 218 20.74 -3.39 3.76
C ASN A 218 19.91 -3.36 5.06
N ILE A 219 18.92 -2.47 5.14
CA ILE A 219 17.98 -2.39 6.26
C ILE A 219 16.72 -3.15 5.83
N CYS A 220 16.72 -4.45 6.12
CA CYS A 220 15.69 -5.39 5.66
C CYS A 220 14.91 -5.97 6.82
N THR A 221 13.57 -5.96 6.71
CA THR A 221 12.72 -6.82 7.52
C THR A 221 12.99 -8.27 7.11
N LYS A 222 13.22 -9.16 8.08
CA LYS A 222 13.45 -10.61 7.82
C LYS A 222 12.38 -11.50 8.45
N SER A 223 11.53 -10.90 9.27
CA SER A 223 10.46 -11.56 10.01
C SER A 223 9.14 -11.35 9.27
N TYR A 224 8.70 -12.37 8.55
CA TYR A 224 7.44 -12.40 7.80
C TYR A 224 6.51 -13.45 8.37
N GLU A 225 6.41 -13.50 9.69
CA GLU A 225 5.79 -14.61 10.41
C GLU A 225 4.27 -14.68 10.20
N CYS A 226 3.61 -13.54 9.97
CA CYS A 226 2.20 -13.54 9.61
C CYS A 226 1.97 -14.09 8.22
N THR A 227 2.76 -13.61 7.25
CA THR A 227 2.71 -14.12 5.88
C THR A 227 3.02 -15.63 5.83
N LYS A 228 4.04 -16.09 6.56
CA LYS A 228 4.40 -17.52 6.63
C LYS A 228 3.30 -18.36 7.28
N GLY A 229 2.73 -17.89 8.39
CA GLY A 229 1.66 -18.60 9.09
C GLY A 229 0.40 -18.73 8.25
N LEU A 230 -0.01 -17.67 7.55
CA LEU A 230 -1.14 -17.70 6.62
C LEU A 230 -0.87 -18.65 5.44
N ASN A 231 0.34 -18.62 4.87
CA ASN A 231 0.73 -19.56 3.83
C ASN A 231 0.68 -21.02 4.31
N ALA A 232 1.20 -21.31 5.50
CA ALA A 232 1.16 -22.65 6.09
C ALA A 232 -0.27 -23.15 6.31
N LEU A 233 -1.17 -22.26 6.75
CA LEU A 233 -2.60 -22.55 6.89
C LEU A 233 -3.24 -22.87 5.54
N LEU A 234 -3.03 -22.01 4.53
CA LEU A 234 -3.66 -22.15 3.23
C LEU A 234 -3.23 -23.39 2.45
N ILE A 235 -1.96 -23.82 2.60
CA ILE A 235 -1.46 -25.08 2.01
C ILE A 235 -2.33 -26.28 2.42
N GLN A 236 -2.82 -26.30 3.67
CA GLN A 236 -3.59 -27.44 4.19
C GLN A 236 -4.97 -27.57 3.53
N PHE A 237 -5.53 -26.48 3.00
CA PHE A 237 -6.83 -26.53 2.32
C PHE A 237 -6.77 -27.18 0.94
N ASN A 238 -5.57 -27.37 0.36
CA ASN A 238 -5.41 -28.02 -0.94
C ASN A 238 -6.02 -29.43 -0.95
N ASN A 239 -5.83 -30.19 0.13
CA ASN A 239 -6.33 -31.55 0.29
C ASN A 239 -7.64 -31.64 1.10
N THR A 240 -8.26 -30.50 1.40
CA THR A 240 -9.50 -30.43 2.20
C THR A 240 -10.73 -30.37 1.28
N THR A 241 -11.86 -30.92 1.72
CA THR A 241 -13.15 -30.85 1.00
C THR A 241 -13.77 -29.47 1.10
N GLU A 242 -14.53 -29.06 0.07
CA GLU A 242 -15.23 -27.76 0.04
C GLU A 242 -16.10 -27.55 1.28
N GLU A 243 -16.88 -28.57 1.68
CA GLU A 243 -17.72 -28.51 2.88
C GLU A 243 -16.93 -28.19 4.16
N LYS A 244 -15.73 -28.78 4.30
CA LYS A 244 -14.86 -28.53 5.45
C LYS A 244 -14.21 -27.15 5.39
N VAL A 245 -13.92 -26.62 4.18
CA VAL A 245 -13.49 -25.22 4.00
C VAL A 245 -14.62 -24.26 4.39
N LYS A 246 -15.86 -24.49 3.93
CA LYS A 246 -17.02 -23.68 4.31
C LYS A 246 -17.27 -23.70 5.82
N ASN A 247 -17.11 -24.85 6.46
CA ASN A 247 -17.24 -24.96 7.92
C ASN A 247 -16.15 -24.17 8.67
N PHE A 248 -14.93 -24.11 8.12
CA PHE A 248 -13.87 -23.26 8.65
C PHE A 248 -14.27 -21.77 8.58
N VAL A 249 -14.70 -21.29 7.40
CA VAL A 249 -15.12 -19.88 7.23
C VAL A 249 -16.32 -19.55 8.12
N ARG A 250 -17.28 -20.46 8.23
CA ARG A 250 -18.45 -20.31 9.11
C ARG A 250 -18.04 -20.06 10.56
N THR A 251 -17.03 -20.79 11.05
CA THR A 251 -16.52 -20.61 12.40
C THR A 251 -15.96 -19.20 12.62
N PHE A 252 -15.28 -18.63 11.62
CA PHE A 252 -14.80 -17.24 11.69
C PHE A 252 -15.95 -16.24 11.60
N TYR A 253 -16.90 -16.46 10.69
CA TYR A 253 -18.09 -15.62 10.52
C TYR A 253 -18.88 -15.48 11.83
N GLU A 254 -19.17 -16.60 12.49
CA GLU A 254 -19.94 -16.62 13.74
C GLU A 254 -19.21 -15.93 14.91
N LEU A 255 -17.88 -15.99 14.93
CA LEU A 255 -17.04 -15.42 16.00
C LEU A 255 -16.60 -13.97 15.72
N LEU A 256 -16.71 -13.51 14.48
CA LEU A 256 -16.26 -12.18 14.06
C LEU A 256 -16.84 -11.02 14.89
N PRO A 257 -18.16 -10.98 15.18
CA PRO A 257 -18.75 -9.89 15.97
C PRO A 257 -18.18 -9.76 17.39
N GLU A 258 -17.59 -10.83 17.92
CA GLU A 258 -16.99 -10.82 19.26
C GLU A 258 -15.58 -10.18 19.29
N THR A 259 -15.01 -9.81 18.14
CA THR A 259 -13.64 -9.29 18.05
C THR A 259 -13.55 -7.78 18.22
N GLY A 260 -12.43 -7.32 18.80
CA GLY A 260 -12.13 -5.88 18.87
C GLY A 260 -11.84 -5.27 17.50
N PHE A 261 -11.42 -6.07 16.51
CA PHE A 261 -11.23 -5.61 15.13
C PHE A 261 -12.56 -5.26 14.47
N TYR A 262 -13.57 -6.14 14.55
CA TYR A 262 -14.88 -5.90 13.96
C TYR A 262 -15.53 -4.61 14.50
N ARG A 263 -15.36 -4.31 15.79
CA ARG A 263 -15.86 -3.09 16.43
C ARG A 263 -15.19 -1.78 15.94
N LYS A 264 -14.08 -1.87 15.22
CA LYS A 264 -13.38 -0.71 14.64
C LYS A 264 -13.76 -0.45 13.19
N LEU A 265 -14.46 -1.38 12.55
CA LEU A 265 -14.98 -1.17 11.20
C LEU A 265 -16.20 -0.26 11.27
N ASN A 266 -16.37 0.60 10.26
CA ASN A 266 -17.62 1.32 10.11
C ASN A 266 -18.75 0.36 9.67
N ASP A 267 -20.00 0.78 9.78
CA ASP A 267 -21.16 -0.07 9.52
C ASP A 267 -21.17 -0.65 8.09
N VAL A 268 -20.76 0.14 7.10
CA VAL A 268 -20.72 -0.27 5.69
C VAL A 268 -19.71 -1.39 5.49
N THR A 269 -18.45 -1.16 5.88
CA THR A 269 -17.36 -2.14 5.76
C THR A 269 -17.63 -3.39 6.60
N ALA A 270 -18.23 -3.23 7.78
CA ALA A 270 -18.62 -4.35 8.63
C ALA A 270 -19.70 -5.21 7.96
N THR A 271 -20.66 -4.58 7.27
CA THR A 271 -21.72 -5.25 6.51
C THR A 271 -21.15 -5.99 5.31
N GLU A 272 -20.33 -5.33 4.48
CA GLU A 272 -19.67 -5.94 3.32
C GLU A 272 -18.84 -7.16 3.72
N PHE A 273 -18.06 -7.03 4.80
CA PHE A 273 -17.23 -8.12 5.29
C PHE A 273 -18.08 -9.30 5.79
N GLN A 274 -19.23 -9.04 6.42
CA GLN A 274 -20.18 -10.09 6.79
C GLN A 274 -20.82 -10.75 5.57
N VAL A 275 -21.16 -10.00 4.53
CA VAL A 275 -21.73 -10.54 3.28
C VAL A 275 -20.73 -11.50 2.63
N ILE A 276 -19.47 -11.10 2.45
CA ILE A 276 -18.42 -11.96 1.88
C ILE A 276 -18.28 -13.25 2.67
N LEU A 277 -18.17 -13.16 3.99
CA LEU A 277 -17.99 -14.33 4.85
C LEU A 277 -19.22 -15.23 4.85
N ASN A 278 -20.43 -14.65 4.79
CA ASN A 278 -21.67 -15.40 4.65
C ASN A 278 -21.74 -16.15 3.31
N ASP A 279 -21.37 -15.50 2.20
CA ASP A 279 -21.38 -16.09 0.87
C ASP A 279 -20.36 -17.22 0.73
N MET A 280 -19.19 -17.06 1.35
CA MET A 280 -18.18 -18.12 1.48
C MET A 280 -18.61 -19.25 2.44
N SER A 281 -19.49 -19.00 3.40
CA SER A 281 -19.89 -20.00 4.40
C SER A 281 -21.15 -20.80 4.00
N TYR A 282 -22.08 -20.16 3.31
CA TYR A 282 -23.42 -20.67 3.04
C TYR A 282 -23.87 -20.47 1.58
N GLY A 283 -23.24 -19.54 0.85
CA GLY A 283 -23.58 -19.25 -0.54
C GLY A 283 -23.04 -20.28 -1.54
N ASN A 284 -23.23 -19.98 -2.82
CA ASN A 284 -22.78 -20.83 -3.94
C ASN A 284 -21.31 -20.62 -4.35
N VAL A 285 -20.58 -19.78 -3.62
CA VAL A 285 -19.15 -19.53 -3.86
C VAL A 285 -18.35 -20.81 -3.59
N VAL A 286 -17.44 -21.15 -4.51
CA VAL A 286 -16.43 -22.21 -4.33
C VAL A 286 -15.30 -21.63 -3.49
N THR A 287 -15.43 -21.78 -2.17
CA THR A 287 -14.60 -21.11 -1.16
C THR A 287 -13.18 -21.63 -1.18
N LYS A 288 -13.00 -22.91 -1.48
CA LYS A 288 -11.68 -23.50 -1.69
C LYS A 288 -10.92 -22.79 -2.82
N ASP A 289 -11.57 -22.43 -3.91
CA ASP A 289 -10.91 -21.76 -5.04
C ASP A 289 -10.45 -20.35 -4.65
N VAL A 290 -11.25 -19.62 -3.85
CA VAL A 290 -10.85 -18.32 -3.27
C VAL A 290 -9.60 -18.48 -2.41
N PHE A 291 -9.56 -19.49 -1.54
CA PHE A 291 -8.39 -19.77 -0.70
C PHE A 291 -7.15 -20.17 -1.53
N MET A 292 -7.34 -20.91 -2.62
CA MET A 292 -6.25 -21.29 -3.51
C MET A 292 -5.71 -20.11 -4.34
N ALA A 293 -6.58 -19.18 -4.74
CA ALA A 293 -6.18 -17.92 -5.36
C ALA A 293 -5.33 -17.08 -4.38
N LEU A 294 -5.80 -16.94 -3.13
CA LEU A 294 -5.05 -16.24 -2.07
C LEU A 294 -3.69 -16.90 -1.79
N HIS A 295 -3.66 -18.24 -1.73
CA HIS A 295 -2.42 -19.01 -1.56
C HIS A 295 -1.42 -18.73 -2.68
N LYS A 296 -1.86 -18.68 -3.95
CA LYS A 296 -1.01 -18.34 -5.08
C LYS A 296 -0.41 -16.93 -4.93
N SER A 297 -1.21 -15.94 -4.54
CA SER A 297 -0.74 -14.57 -4.28
C SER A 297 0.32 -14.53 -3.16
N LEU A 298 0.14 -15.30 -2.09
CA LEU A 298 1.11 -15.41 -1.00
C LEU A 298 2.42 -16.08 -1.41
N GLN A 299 2.35 -17.12 -2.23
CA GLN A 299 3.56 -17.77 -2.75
C GLN A 299 4.38 -16.80 -3.61
N ILE A 300 3.71 -16.00 -4.43
CA ILE A 300 4.36 -14.95 -5.22
C ILE A 300 5.02 -13.94 -4.28
N ARG A 301 4.29 -13.42 -3.28
CA ARG A 301 4.81 -12.53 -2.21
C ARG A 301 6.06 -13.09 -1.55
N LEU A 302 5.99 -14.29 -1.00
CA LEU A 302 7.11 -14.92 -0.31
C LEU A 302 8.33 -15.08 -1.23
N LYS A 303 8.12 -15.41 -2.51
CA LYS A 303 9.20 -15.46 -3.49
C LYS A 303 9.86 -14.09 -3.66
N SER A 304 9.08 -13.02 -3.84
CA SER A 304 9.59 -11.65 -3.96
C SER A 304 10.34 -11.16 -2.74
N LEU A 305 9.83 -11.43 -1.53
CA LEU A 305 10.52 -11.06 -0.30
C LEU A 305 11.89 -11.74 -0.19
N ASN A 306 12.04 -12.94 -0.77
CA ASN A 306 13.31 -13.65 -0.82
C ASN A 306 14.22 -13.21 -1.99
N THR A 307 13.64 -12.78 -3.12
CA THR A 307 14.39 -12.40 -4.33
C THR A 307 14.56 -10.90 -4.53
N ASN A 308 13.95 -10.07 -3.68
CA ASN A 308 13.86 -8.60 -3.80
C ASN A 308 13.36 -8.14 -5.19
N THR A 309 12.44 -8.90 -5.81
CA THR A 309 11.89 -8.58 -7.13
C THR A 309 10.47 -8.04 -7.01
N GLU A 310 10.13 -6.94 -7.68
CA GLU A 310 8.77 -6.40 -7.70
C GLU A 310 7.75 -7.45 -8.22
N ILE A 311 6.57 -7.50 -7.59
CA ILE A 311 5.44 -8.35 -7.97
C ILE A 311 4.34 -7.48 -8.58
N SER A 312 3.59 -8.08 -9.53
CA SER A 312 2.24 -7.77 -10.04
C SER A 312 1.68 -6.35 -9.90
N LYS A 313 1.11 -5.85 -11.01
CA LYS A 313 0.54 -4.51 -11.16
C LYS A 313 -0.93 -4.36 -10.70
N GLU A 314 -1.59 -5.44 -10.29
CA GLU A 314 -3.02 -5.41 -9.92
C GLU A 314 -3.20 -4.79 -8.52
N LYS A 315 -4.18 -3.86 -8.40
CA LYS A 315 -4.36 -3.00 -7.22
C LYS A 315 -4.72 -3.79 -5.95
N ASP A 316 -5.56 -4.80 -6.09
CA ASP A 316 -6.00 -5.71 -5.02
C ASP A 316 -4.83 -6.55 -4.47
N VAL A 317 -3.97 -7.08 -5.35
CA VAL A 317 -2.76 -7.82 -4.98
C VAL A 317 -1.76 -6.91 -4.26
N GLU A 318 -1.63 -5.66 -4.71
CA GLU A 318 -0.77 -4.65 -4.06
C GLU A 318 -1.26 -4.29 -2.65
N LEU A 319 -2.57 -4.08 -2.47
CA LEU A 319 -3.17 -3.84 -1.16
C LEU A 319 -3.06 -5.04 -0.23
N LEU A 320 -3.34 -6.26 -0.72
CA LEU A 320 -3.15 -7.48 0.04
C LEU A 320 -1.70 -7.59 0.55
N ASN A 321 -0.74 -7.30 -0.33
CA ASN A 321 0.67 -7.29 0.06
C ASN A 321 0.96 -6.23 1.13
N LEU A 322 0.35 -5.06 1.05
CA LEU A 322 0.58 -4.04 2.06
C LEU A 322 -0.02 -4.42 3.42
N ILE A 323 -1.27 -4.90 3.43
CA ILE A 323 -1.96 -5.38 4.64
C ILE A 323 -1.12 -6.45 5.33
N LEU A 324 -0.58 -7.41 4.57
CA LEU A 324 0.29 -8.44 5.13
C LEU A 324 1.62 -7.85 5.63
N SER A 325 2.15 -6.79 5.00
CA SER A 325 3.37 -6.10 5.45
C SER A 325 3.13 -5.38 6.78
N ASP A 326 1.97 -4.75 6.95
CA ASP A 326 1.53 -4.15 8.21
C ASP A 326 1.37 -5.20 9.31
N MET A 327 0.72 -6.32 8.99
CA MET A 327 0.54 -7.42 9.94
C MET A 327 1.87 -8.09 10.30
N ASP A 328 2.79 -8.28 9.35
CA ASP A 328 4.15 -8.77 9.66
C ASP A 328 4.88 -7.80 10.59
N HIS A 329 4.75 -6.48 10.36
CA HIS A 329 5.34 -5.46 11.23
C HIS A 329 4.80 -5.54 12.67
N PHE A 330 3.47 -5.63 12.84
CA PHE A 330 2.85 -5.69 14.17
C PHE A 330 3.33 -6.87 15.00
N TYR A 331 3.58 -8.01 14.34
CA TYR A 331 4.02 -9.24 14.97
C TYR A 331 5.54 -9.38 15.07
N SER A 332 6.31 -8.61 14.30
CA SER A 332 7.77 -8.66 14.33
C SER A 332 8.39 -8.19 15.66
N LYS A 333 7.61 -7.50 16.50
CA LYS A 333 8.03 -7.02 17.82
C LYS A 333 8.17 -8.15 18.86
N HIS A 334 7.43 -9.25 18.71
CA HIS A 334 7.33 -10.30 19.73
C HIS A 334 7.26 -11.73 19.15
N LYS A 335 8.17 -12.59 19.62
CA LYS A 335 8.25 -14.07 19.46
C LYS A 335 8.63 -14.63 18.08
N PRO A 336 9.34 -15.78 18.04
CA PRO A 336 9.25 -16.70 16.91
C PRO A 336 7.84 -17.34 16.86
N GLU A 337 7.28 -17.49 15.66
CA GLU A 337 6.06 -18.28 15.36
C GLU A 337 4.77 -17.89 16.14
N PRO A 338 4.19 -16.69 15.93
CA PRO A 338 3.03 -16.19 16.67
C PRO A 338 1.77 -17.07 16.56
N PHE A 339 1.68 -17.91 15.53
CA PHE A 339 0.52 -18.75 15.25
C PHE A 339 0.74 -20.25 15.53
N TYR A 340 1.89 -20.65 16.11
CA TYR A 340 2.24 -22.06 16.33
C TYR A 340 1.12 -22.86 17.02
N LYS A 341 0.60 -22.35 18.15
CA LYS A 341 -0.46 -23.02 18.92
C LYS A 341 -1.74 -23.22 18.11
N PHE A 342 -2.12 -22.22 17.32
CA PHE A 342 -3.29 -22.30 16.46
C PHE A 342 -3.06 -23.30 15.32
N LEU A 343 -1.90 -23.26 14.66
CA LEU A 343 -1.56 -24.17 13.57
C LEU A 343 -1.54 -25.63 14.03
N ASP A 344 -1.02 -25.92 15.22
CA ASP A 344 -1.05 -27.27 15.81
C ASP A 344 -2.50 -27.76 16.03
N SER A 345 -3.33 -26.93 16.64
CA SER A 345 -4.75 -27.22 16.87
C SER A 345 -5.53 -27.38 15.55
N PHE A 346 -5.22 -26.55 14.56
CA PHE A 346 -5.81 -26.61 13.23
C PHE A 346 -5.40 -27.90 12.49
N ASN A 347 -4.14 -28.31 12.58
CA ASN A 347 -3.67 -29.55 11.97
C ASN A 347 -4.36 -30.77 12.58
N HIS A 348 -4.57 -30.77 13.90
CA HIS A 348 -5.33 -31.82 14.58
C HIS A 348 -6.78 -31.87 14.07
N TRP A 349 -7.46 -30.72 14.03
CA TRP A 349 -8.83 -30.61 13.50
C TRP A 349 -8.94 -31.02 12.02
N SER A 350 -7.95 -30.65 11.20
CA SER A 350 -7.92 -30.97 9.78
C SER A 350 -7.83 -32.49 9.54
N LYS A 351 -7.10 -33.22 10.39
CA LYS A 351 -6.91 -34.68 10.25
C LYS A 351 -7.99 -35.52 10.92
N ILE A 352 -8.38 -35.18 12.16
CA ILE A 352 -9.16 -36.06 13.04
C ILE A 352 -10.57 -35.49 13.30
N GLY A 353 -10.82 -34.23 12.93
CA GLY A 353 -12.04 -33.51 13.30
C GLY A 353 -11.98 -32.98 14.73
N GLY A 354 -13.12 -32.50 15.26
CA GLY A 354 -13.21 -31.93 16.60
C GLY A 354 -13.67 -30.47 16.63
N ARG A 355 -13.55 -29.82 17.79
CA ARG A 355 -14.02 -28.44 18.01
C ARG A 355 -12.95 -27.43 17.63
N LEU A 356 -13.17 -26.67 16.56
CA LEU A 356 -12.25 -25.61 16.12
C LEU A 356 -12.54 -24.25 16.80
N ASN A 357 -13.80 -23.99 17.18
CA ASN A 357 -14.26 -22.70 17.70
C ASN A 357 -13.40 -22.13 18.86
N PRO A 358 -13.01 -22.91 19.90
CA PRO A 358 -12.19 -22.37 20.98
C PRO A 358 -10.83 -21.85 20.51
N HIS A 359 -10.23 -22.52 19.53
CA HIS A 359 -8.92 -22.16 18.99
C HIS A 359 -9.01 -20.93 18.08
N VAL A 360 -10.07 -20.82 17.26
CA VAL A 360 -10.36 -19.63 16.45
C VAL A 360 -10.64 -18.42 17.34
N LYS A 361 -11.46 -18.59 18.39
CA LYS A 361 -11.75 -17.54 19.36
C LYS A 361 -10.48 -17.02 20.04
N GLN A 362 -9.59 -17.92 20.44
CA GLN A 362 -8.30 -17.53 21.02
C GLN A 362 -7.40 -16.81 19.99
N LEU A 363 -7.30 -17.31 18.75
CA LEU A 363 -6.55 -16.65 17.67
C LEU A 363 -7.04 -15.23 17.44
N MET A 364 -8.36 -15.02 17.34
CA MET A 364 -8.95 -13.70 17.11
C MET A 364 -8.72 -12.76 18.29
N LYS A 365 -8.73 -13.27 19.52
CA LYS A 365 -8.36 -12.50 20.72
C LYS A 365 -6.89 -12.08 20.68
N ASP A 366 -6.00 -12.99 20.32
CA ASP A 366 -4.56 -12.72 20.21
C ASP A 366 -4.29 -11.67 19.12
N ILE A 367 -4.94 -11.77 17.96
CA ILE A 367 -4.89 -10.77 16.88
C ILE A 367 -5.37 -9.40 17.39
N SER A 368 -6.53 -9.38 18.05
CA SER A 368 -7.09 -8.12 18.58
C SER A 368 -6.18 -7.46 19.62
N GLN A 369 -5.53 -8.26 20.47
CA GLN A 369 -4.56 -7.76 21.43
C GLN A 369 -3.33 -7.16 20.72
N GLN A 370 -2.75 -7.87 19.76
CA GLN A 370 -1.58 -7.39 19.02
C GLN A 370 -1.86 -6.10 18.26
N ILE A 371 -3.06 -5.95 17.67
CA ILE A 371 -3.50 -4.71 17.03
C ILE A 371 -3.63 -3.58 18.07
N SER A 372 -4.16 -3.86 19.26
CA SER A 372 -4.35 -2.84 20.31
C SER A 372 -3.05 -2.31 20.92
N GLU A 373 -1.94 -3.06 20.80
CA GLU A 373 -0.62 -2.65 21.27
C GLU A 373 0.10 -1.69 20.29
N GLN A 374 -0.47 -1.46 19.10
CA GLN A 374 0.07 -0.56 18.09
C GLN A 374 -0.39 0.88 18.29
N SER A 375 0.33 1.83 17.69
CA SER A 375 -0.12 3.22 17.65
C SER A 375 -1.39 3.35 16.82
N GLU A 376 -2.34 4.17 17.29
CA GLU A 376 -3.62 4.48 16.62
C GLU A 376 -3.45 4.77 15.12
N VAL A 377 -2.46 5.61 14.76
CA VAL A 377 -2.10 5.95 13.36
C VAL A 377 -1.89 4.72 12.47
N LEU A 378 -1.27 3.65 12.98
CA LEU A 378 -1.04 2.42 12.21
C LEU A 378 -2.28 1.54 12.17
N ILE A 379 -3.11 1.59 13.20
CA ILE A 379 -4.39 0.86 13.22
C ILE A 379 -5.33 1.48 12.18
N ASP A 380 -5.43 2.81 12.14
CA ASP A 380 -6.28 3.52 11.19
C ASP A 380 -5.83 3.30 9.74
N LYS A 381 -4.51 3.28 9.50
CA LYS A 381 -3.93 2.86 8.21
C LYS A 381 -4.41 1.47 7.81
N LEU A 382 -4.24 0.48 8.70
CA LEU A 382 -4.66 -0.90 8.42
C LEU A 382 -6.16 -0.99 8.13
N VAL A 383 -7.00 -0.31 8.92
CA VAL A 383 -8.45 -0.28 8.72
C VAL A 383 -8.81 0.33 7.37
N ASN A 384 -8.16 1.44 6.99
CA ASN A 384 -8.39 2.09 5.70
C ASN A 384 -7.97 1.21 4.51
N GLU A 385 -6.83 0.52 4.62
CA GLU A 385 -6.33 -0.40 3.59
C GLU A 385 -7.22 -1.62 3.44
N VAL A 386 -7.68 -2.20 4.55
CA VAL A 386 -8.66 -3.30 4.53
C VAL A 386 -9.98 -2.83 3.93
N ARG A 387 -10.47 -1.64 4.30
CA ARG A 387 -11.70 -1.08 3.71
C ARG A 387 -11.58 -0.98 2.19
N VAL A 388 -10.55 -0.32 1.69
CA VAL A 388 -10.35 -0.15 0.23
C VAL A 388 -10.13 -1.48 -0.47
N PHE A 389 -9.45 -2.44 0.17
CA PHE A 389 -9.33 -3.80 -0.37
C PHE A 389 -10.70 -4.47 -0.51
N LEU A 390 -11.57 -4.38 0.49
CA LEU A 390 -12.93 -4.93 0.43
C LEU A 390 -13.76 -4.23 -0.64
N GLU A 391 -13.75 -2.89 -0.71
CA GLU A 391 -14.46 -2.14 -1.75
C GLU A 391 -14.05 -2.55 -3.17
N ILE A 392 -12.74 -2.75 -3.43
CA ILE A 392 -12.23 -3.16 -4.75
C ILE A 392 -12.56 -4.63 -5.06
N THR A 393 -12.60 -5.50 -4.05
CA THR A 393 -12.81 -6.95 -4.24
C THR A 393 -14.27 -7.37 -4.26
N VAL A 394 -15.15 -6.59 -3.63
CA VAL A 394 -16.59 -6.85 -3.58
C VAL A 394 -17.32 -6.35 -4.83
N ASP A 395 -16.70 -5.47 -5.62
CA ASP A 395 -17.40 -4.80 -6.73
C ASP A 395 -16.66 -4.87 -8.07
N PRO A 396 -17.06 -5.80 -8.97
CA PRO A 396 -16.86 -5.60 -10.40
C PRO A 396 -18.15 -5.27 -11.16
N GLU A 397 -19.33 -5.72 -10.70
CA GLU A 397 -20.62 -5.56 -11.39
C GLU A 397 -21.82 -5.62 -10.43
N GLN A 398 -22.23 -4.45 -9.93
CA GLN A 398 -23.64 -4.02 -9.95
C GLN A 398 -23.79 -2.71 -10.70
#